data_AF-A0A3A9XRP7-F1
#
_entry.id   AF-A0A3A9XRP7-F1
#
_cell.length_a   1.000
_cell.length_b   1.000
_cell.length_c   1.000
_cell.angle_alpha   90.00
_cell.angle_beta   90.00
_cell.angle_gamma   90.00
#
_symmetry.space_group_name_H-M   'P 1'
#
loop_
_entity.id
_entity.type
_entity.pdbx_description
1 polymer ?
#
loop_
_entity_poly.entity_id
_entity_poly.type
_entity_poly.pdbx_seq_one_letter_code
_entity_poly.pdbx_strand_id
1 'polypeptide(L)'
;MNKINLQTYKLYYKYDGQAEWEEDSRVRKPKDVHEGIGNDFHIISTISNNLFMIKSGLYSVKLMEGMKKEIDELKINLTDEVYGYIERNEKIHPEPERNFFQRLFK
;
A
#
# COMPACT_ATOMS: atom_id res chain seq x y z
N MET A 1 -0.63 -15.48 7.88
CA MET A 1 -0.08 -14.35 7.09
C MET A 1 0.03 -13.16 8.03
N ASN A 2 1.18 -12.48 8.07
CA ASN A 2 1.27 -11.26 8.87
C ASN A 2 0.45 -10.17 8.19
N LYS A 3 -0.28 -9.37 8.96
CA LYS A 3 -1.03 -8.23 8.42
C LYS A 3 -0.07 -7.24 7.74
N ILE A 4 -0.53 -6.62 6.66
CA ILE A 4 0.13 -5.50 5.99
C ILE A 4 0.26 -4.36 7.00
N ASN A 5 1.51 -4.04 7.33
CA ASN A 5 1.88 -3.06 8.33
C ASN A 5 2.45 -1.79 7.67
N LEU A 6 2.81 -0.81 8.50
CA LEU A 6 3.33 0.48 8.04
C LEU A 6 4.57 0.35 7.15
N GLN A 7 5.43 -0.67 7.35
CA GLN A 7 6.62 -0.84 6.52
C GLN A 7 6.24 -1.27 5.10
N THR A 8 5.35 -2.25 4.95
CA THR A 8 4.82 -2.63 3.62
C THR A 8 4.12 -1.45 2.94
N TYR A 9 3.36 -0.65 3.70
CA TYR A 9 2.69 0.55 3.17
C TYR A 9 3.69 1.62 2.69
N LYS A 10 4.83 1.79 3.37
CA LYS A 10 5.92 2.65 2.90
C LYS A 10 6.56 2.12 1.62
N LEU A 11 6.75 0.80 1.52
CA LEU A 11 7.28 0.17 0.31
C LEU A 11 6.33 0.35 -0.88
N TYR A 12 5.01 0.28 -0.66
CA TYR A 12 4.01 0.56 -1.68
C TYR A 12 4.24 1.93 -2.34
N TYR A 13 4.42 2.99 -1.55
CA TYR A 13 4.71 4.32 -2.11
C TYR A 13 6.14 4.52 -2.61
N LYS A 14 7.10 3.74 -2.10
CA LYS A 14 8.49 3.75 -2.62
C LYS A 14 8.54 3.24 -4.06
N TYR A 15 7.73 2.23 -4.37
CA TYR A 15 7.72 1.54 -5.68
C TYR A 15 6.45 1.82 -6.51
N ASP A 16 5.69 2.86 -6.18
CA ASP A 16 4.45 3.26 -6.87
C ASP A 16 3.43 2.12 -7.06
N GLY A 17 3.36 1.21 -6.07
CA GLY A 17 2.50 0.03 -6.09
C GLY A 17 2.93 -1.07 -7.07
N GLN A 18 4.13 -0.99 -7.63
CA GLN A 18 4.64 -1.97 -8.60
C GLN A 18 5.62 -2.94 -7.94
N ALA A 19 5.47 -4.23 -8.27
CA ALA A 19 6.36 -5.30 -7.85
C ALA A 19 6.99 -5.97 -9.08
N GLU A 20 7.61 -5.19 -9.97
CA GLU A 20 8.14 -5.65 -11.27
C GLU A 20 9.05 -6.88 -11.16
N TRP A 21 9.79 -7.03 -10.06
CA TRP A 21 10.67 -8.18 -9.80
C TRP A 21 9.91 -9.51 -9.61
N GLU A 22 8.59 -9.49 -9.37
CA GLU A 22 7.76 -10.70 -9.34
C GLU A 22 7.34 -11.15 -10.75
N GLU A 23 7.38 -10.25 -11.74
CA GLU A 23 6.94 -10.50 -13.12
C GLU A 23 8.13 -10.62 -14.11
N ASP A 24 9.20 -9.88 -13.89
CA ASP A 24 10.40 -9.85 -14.74
C ASP A 24 11.64 -10.33 -13.98
N SER A 25 12.14 -11.52 -14.34
CA SER A 25 13.33 -12.13 -13.75
C SER A 25 14.63 -11.36 -14.01
N ARG A 26 14.62 -10.39 -14.94
CA ARG A 26 15.74 -9.48 -15.21
C ARG A 26 15.80 -8.35 -14.17
N VAL A 27 14.67 -8.01 -13.54
CA VAL A 27 14.59 -7.00 -12.49
C VAL A 27 14.96 -7.63 -11.16
N ARG A 28 16.04 -7.13 -10.56
CA ARG A 28 16.50 -7.66 -9.28
C ARG A 28 15.54 -7.25 -8.15
N LYS A 29 14.99 -8.24 -7.44
CA LYS A 29 14.22 -8.02 -6.21
C LYS A 29 15.03 -7.21 -5.17
N PRO A 30 14.49 -6.10 -4.64
CA PRO A 30 15.10 -5.37 -3.54
C PRO A 30 15.25 -6.22 -2.27
N LYS A 31 16.30 -5.98 -1.48
CA LYS A 31 16.58 -6.76 -0.26
C LYS A 31 15.59 -6.51 0.87
N ASP A 32 14.97 -5.33 0.88
CA ASP A 32 14.03 -4.85 1.89
C ASP A 32 12.60 -5.32 1.66
N VAL A 33 12.39 -6.19 0.68
CA VAL A 33 11.07 -6.63 0.20
C VAL A 33 10.89 -8.13 0.45
N HIS A 34 9.80 -8.53 1.10
CA HIS A 34 9.44 -9.94 1.28
C HIS A 34 8.83 -10.55 0.01
N GLU A 35 8.66 -11.87 -0.04
CA GLU A 35 7.96 -12.55 -1.15
C GLU A 35 6.46 -12.33 -1.06
N GLY A 36 5.79 -12.16 -2.22
CA GLY A 36 4.35 -11.95 -2.29
C GLY A 36 3.92 -10.51 -1.99
N ILE A 37 4.86 -9.56 -2.04
CA ILE A 37 4.57 -8.14 -1.82
C ILE A 37 3.66 -7.58 -2.92
N GLY A 38 3.67 -8.16 -4.13
CA GLY A 38 2.77 -7.75 -5.20
C GLY A 38 1.31 -7.95 -4.82
N ASN A 39 0.99 -9.03 -4.10
CA ASN A 39 -0.35 -9.23 -3.55
C ASN A 39 -0.68 -8.20 -2.47
N ASP A 40 0.27 -7.82 -1.62
CA ASP A 40 0.05 -6.77 -0.62
C ASP A 40 -0.21 -5.41 -1.29
N PHE A 41 0.54 -5.08 -2.34
CA PHE A 41 0.34 -3.87 -3.14
C PHE A 41 -1.01 -3.87 -3.85
N HIS A 42 -1.43 -5.03 -4.39
CA HIS A 42 -2.74 -5.21 -4.99
C HIS A 42 -3.85 -4.89 -3.97
N ILE A 43 -3.79 -5.49 -2.76
CA ILE A 43 -4.76 -5.23 -1.69
C ILE A 43 -4.84 -3.73 -1.35
N ILE A 44 -3.69 -3.06 -1.16
CA ILE A 44 -3.63 -1.62 -0.86
C ILE A 44 -4.30 -0.81 -1.99
N SER A 45 -3.95 -1.11 -3.24
CA SER A 45 -4.45 -0.39 -4.42
C SER A 45 -5.96 -0.55 -4.60
N THR A 46 -6.50 -1.75 -4.40
CA THR A 46 -7.92 -2.05 -4.52
C THR A 46 -8.73 -1.30 -3.47
N ILE A 47 -8.31 -1.33 -2.20
CA ILE A 47 -8.97 -0.56 -1.14
C ILE A 47 -8.93 0.94 -1.44
N SER A 48 -7.76 1.47 -1.82
CA SER A 48 -7.58 2.89 -2.16
C SER A 48 -8.50 3.32 -3.31
N ASN A 49 -8.54 2.54 -4.39
CA ASN A 49 -9.37 2.82 -5.57
C ASN A 49 -10.87 2.76 -5.22
N ASN A 50 -11.31 1.74 -4.50
CA ASN A 50 -12.71 1.61 -4.10
C ASN A 50 -13.15 2.77 -3.19
N LEU A 51 -12.32 3.18 -2.24
CA LEU A 51 -12.60 4.34 -1.40
C LEU A 51 -12.68 5.64 -2.21
N PHE A 52 -11.77 5.84 -3.17
CA PHE A 52 -11.81 6.98 -4.08
C PHE A 52 -13.09 7.00 -4.91
N MET A 53 -13.45 5.86 -5.51
CA MET A 53 -14.66 5.72 -6.32
C MET A 53 -15.92 6.00 -5.49
N ILE A 54 -16.03 5.45 -4.28
CA ILE A 54 -17.16 5.73 -3.37
C ILE A 54 -17.24 7.23 -3.05
N LYS A 55 -16.11 7.86 -2.70
CA LYS A 55 -16.05 9.30 -2.36
C LYS A 55 -16.42 10.21 -3.53
N SER A 56 -16.19 9.77 -4.77
CA SER A 56 -16.56 10.56 -5.95
C SER A 56 -18.07 10.78 -6.10
N GLY A 57 -18.90 9.89 -5.54
CA GLY A 57 -20.35 9.95 -5.67
C GLY A 57 -20.87 9.70 -7.10
N LEU A 58 -20.01 9.28 -8.04
CA LEU A 58 -20.35 9.12 -9.46
C LEU A 58 -20.90 7.72 -9.81
N TYR A 59 -20.92 6.81 -8.84
CA TYR A 59 -21.25 5.40 -9.06
C TYR A 59 -22.60 5.02 -8.48
N SER A 60 -23.23 4.00 -9.07
CA SER A 60 -24.54 3.51 -8.61
C SER A 60 -24.45 2.94 -7.19
N VAL A 61 -25.56 2.99 -6.45
CA VAL A 61 -25.66 2.44 -5.09
C VAL A 61 -25.21 0.97 -5.05
N LYS A 62 -25.71 0.15 -5.98
CA LYS A 62 -25.34 -1.27 -6.08
C LYS A 62 -23.83 -1.48 -6.27
N LEU A 63 -23.18 -0.65 -7.09
CA LEU A 63 -21.74 -0.74 -7.31
C LEU A 63 -20.97 -0.31 -6.07
N MET A 64 -21.38 0.78 -5.41
CA MET A 64 -20.79 1.22 -4.14
C MET A 64 -20.94 0.18 -3.02
N GLU A 65 -22.05 -0.55 -2.95
CA GLU A 65 -22.23 -1.66 -2.02
C GLU A 65 -21.24 -2.80 -2.27
N GLY A 66 -21.01 -3.15 -3.54
CA GLY A 66 -19.99 -4.12 -3.94
C GLY A 66 -18.58 -3.69 -3.49
N MET A 67 -18.23 -2.42 -3.75
CA MET A 67 -16.94 -1.84 -3.34
C MET A 67 -16.76 -1.84 -1.82
N LYS A 68 -17.81 -1.49 -1.05
CA LYS A 68 -17.77 -1.52 0.42
C LYS A 68 -17.55 -2.94 0.94
N LYS A 69 -18.24 -3.91 0.37
CA LYS A 69 -18.07 -5.32 0.72
C LYS A 69 -16.64 -5.80 0.45
N GLU A 70 -16.08 -5.47 -0.71
CA GLU A 70 -14.71 -5.81 -1.06
C GLU A 70 -13.69 -5.12 -0.11
N ILE A 71 -13.90 -3.85 0.25
CA ILE A 71 -13.10 -3.17 1.27
C ILE A 71 -13.17 -3.92 2.61
N ASP A 72 -14.36 -4.33 3.05
CA ASP A 72 -14.55 -5.06 4.30
C ASP A 72 -13.87 -6.43 4.31
N GLU A 73 -13.87 -7.13 3.18
CA GLU A 73 -13.16 -8.40 3.00
C GLU A 73 -11.65 -8.22 2.99
N LEU A 74 -11.15 -7.16 2.35
CA LEU A 74 -9.71 -6.94 2.18
C LEU A 74 -9.05 -6.29 3.41
N LYS A 75 -9.76 -5.42 4.15
CA LYS A 75 -9.19 -4.67 5.29
C LYS A 75 -8.75 -5.59 6.43
N ILE A 76 -9.24 -6.83 6.50
CA ILE A 76 -8.79 -7.83 7.48
C ILE A 76 -7.29 -8.13 7.35
N ASN A 77 -6.73 -7.94 6.15
CA ASN A 77 -5.33 -8.15 5.85
C ASN A 77 -4.46 -6.95 6.25
N LEU A 78 -5.05 -5.84 6.66
CA LEU A 78 -4.36 -4.63 7.09
C LEU A 78 -4.29 -4.53 8.61
N THR A 79 -3.27 -3.84 9.10
CA THR A 79 -3.30 -3.22 10.41
C THR A 79 -4.24 -2.00 10.40
N ASP A 80 -4.85 -1.70 11.54
CA ASP A 80 -5.78 -0.56 11.67
C ASP A 80 -5.10 0.78 11.34
N GLU A 81 -3.81 0.89 11.70
CA GLU A 81 -2.96 2.03 11.35
C GLU A 81 -2.89 2.25 9.83
N VAL A 82 -2.55 1.20 9.07
CA VAL A 82 -2.44 1.28 7.60
C VAL A 82 -3.79 1.61 6.97
N TYR A 83 -4.88 0.99 7.43
CA TYR A 83 -6.21 1.30 6.95
C TYR A 83 -6.56 2.78 7.17
N GLY A 84 -6.23 3.34 8.34
CA GLY A 84 -6.44 4.76 8.63
C GLY A 84 -5.71 5.69 7.64
N TYR A 85 -4.48 5.37 7.25
CA TYR A 85 -3.75 6.15 6.25
C TYR A 85 -4.40 6.07 4.86
N ILE A 86 -4.82 4.88 4.44
CA ILE A 86 -5.52 4.69 3.15
C ILE A 86 -6.85 5.46 3.16
N GLU A 87 -7.62 5.37 4.24
CA GLU A 87 -8.91 6.06 4.37
C GLU A 87 -8.78 7.58 4.27
N ARG A 88 -7.70 8.15 4.82
CA ARG A 88 -7.39 9.59 4.72
C ARG A 88 -6.66 9.97 3.43
N ASN A 89 -6.33 9.00 2.56
CA ASN A 89 -5.51 9.20 1.36
C ASN A 89 -4.14 9.84 1.68
N GLU A 90 -3.54 9.43 2.80
CA GLU A 90 -2.25 9.93 3.28
C GLU A 90 -1.11 9.09 2.70
N LYS A 91 -0.19 9.73 1.98
CA LYS A 91 0.99 9.07 1.40
C LYS A 91 2.16 9.08 2.37
N ILE A 92 2.71 7.91 2.69
CA ILE A 92 3.86 7.79 3.59
C ILE A 92 5.01 7.17 2.84
N HIS A 93 6.08 7.93 2.69
CA HIS A 93 7.34 7.44 2.13
C HIS A 93 8.27 6.96 3.25
N PRO A 94 9.20 6.04 2.95
CA PRO A 94 10.32 5.77 3.84
C PRO A 94 11.07 7.07 4.15
N GLU A 95 11.52 7.25 5.40
CA GLU A 95 12.42 8.36 5.69
C GLU A 95 13.69 8.21 4.85
N PRO A 96 14.22 9.29 4.27
CA PRO A 96 15.51 9.22 3.60
C PRO A 96 16.56 8.74 4.61
N GLU A 97 17.37 7.76 4.21
CA GLU A 97 18.49 7.33 5.03
C GLU A 97 19.32 8.57 5.39
N ARG A 98 19.40 8.90 6.68
CA ARG A 98 20.30 9.95 7.14
C ARG A 98 21.70 9.52 6.78
N ASN A 99 22.27 10.13 5.74
CA ASN A 99 23.64 9.92 5.34
C ASN A 99 24.53 10.01 6.58
N PHE A 100 25.49 9.09 6.71
CA PHE A 100 26.46 9.05 7.82
C PHE A 100 27.07 10.43 8.12
N PHE A 101 27.25 11.27 7.10
CA PHE A 101 27.70 12.66 7.21
C PHE A 101 26.77 13.59 8.01
N GLN A 102 25.44 13.40 7.97
CA GLN A 102 24.50 14.21 8.77
C GLN A 102 24.56 13.89 10.27
N ARG A 103 25.09 12.74 10.67
CA ARG A 103 25.35 12.39 12.08
C ARG A 103 26.64 12.99 12.63
N LEU A 104 27.61 13.31 11.77
CA LEU A 104 28.93 13.83 12.17
C LEU A 104 28.95 15.35 12.39
N PHE A 105 27.97 16.09 11.87
CA PHE A 105 27.88 17.56 12.00
C PHE A 105 26.83 18.02 13.03
N LYS A 106 26.60 17.24 14.09
CA LYS A 106 25.72 17.65 15.21
C LYS A 106 26.50 17.74 16.51
#